data_AF-A0A7V3WKT7-F1
#
_entry.id   AF-A0A7V3WKT7-F1
#
_cell.length_a   1.000
_cell.length_b   1.000
_cell.length_c   1.000
_cell.angle_alpha   90.00
_cell.angle_beta   90.00
_cell.angle_gamma   90.00
#
_symmetry.space_group_name_H-M   'P 1'
#
loop_
_entity.id
_entity.type
_entity.pdbx_description
1 polymer ?
#
loop_
_entity_poly.entity_id
_entity_poly.type
_entity_poly.pdbx_seq_one_letter_code
_entity_poly.pdbx_strand_id
1 'polypeptide(L)'
;MLLMRLWNYIRGYVIIVVEGYFLEKFINICIHRQIFLWDIKRQKNGTMTLKVSIKGFKLLRPVARKTGCRVKLQKKAGLPFLAYRYKKRKVFVVGIFAFICLFYLMTSFIWNIEVIGNRSLKTDLILDKLAEYGVTPGTLK
;
A
#
# COMPACT_ATOMS: atom_id res chain seq x y z
N MET A 1 3.34 -2.96 -17.80
CA MET A 1 4.54 -2.98 -16.92
C MET A 1 4.28 -2.58 -15.46
N LEU A 2 3.37 -1.65 -15.14
CA LEU A 2 3.09 -1.19 -13.76
C LEU A 2 2.43 -2.26 -12.86
N LEU A 3 1.50 -3.05 -13.40
CA LEU A 3 0.75 -4.07 -12.66
C LEU A 3 1.65 -5.14 -12.01
N MET A 4 2.67 -5.64 -12.71
CA MET A 4 3.59 -6.63 -12.13
C MET A 4 4.44 -6.05 -10.98
N ARG A 5 4.85 -4.79 -11.08
CA ARG A 5 5.60 -4.11 -10.02
C ARG A 5 4.73 -3.91 -8.78
N LEU A 6 3.48 -3.49 -8.96
CA LEU A 6 2.52 -3.31 -7.87
C LEU A 6 2.18 -4.66 -7.21
N TRP A 7 1.98 -5.71 -8.01
CA TRP A 7 1.71 -7.06 -7.51
C TRP A 7 2.87 -7.62 -6.67
N ASN A 8 4.11 -7.41 -7.12
CA ASN A 8 5.29 -7.80 -6.35
C ASN A 8 5.45 -6.97 -5.06
N TYR A 9 5.04 -5.70 -5.08
CA TYR A 9 5.05 -4.83 -3.90
C TYR A 9 4.00 -5.28 -2.86
N ILE A 10 2.81 -5.68 -3.32
CA ILE A 10 1.73 -6.23 -2.48
C ILE A 10 2.11 -7.58 -1.89
N ARG A 11 2.73 -8.48 -2.68
CA ARG A 11 3.13 -9.81 -2.21
C ARG A 11 4.28 -9.81 -1.21
N GLY A 12 5.10 -8.75 -1.19
CA GLY A 12 6.28 -8.65 -0.34
C GLY A 12 7.46 -9.47 -0.85
N TYR A 13 8.66 -8.99 -0.52
CA TYR A 13 9.92 -9.59 -0.93
C TYR A 13 10.94 -9.61 0.21
N VAL A 14 12.00 -10.39 0.02
CA VAL A 14 13.10 -10.48 0.96
C VAL A 14 14.41 -10.26 0.23
N ILE A 15 15.33 -9.61 0.93
CA ILE A 15 16.71 -9.44 0.50
C ILE A 15 17.51 -10.55 1.16
N ILE A 16 18.17 -11.35 0.35
CA ILE A 16 18.98 -12.48 0.81
C ILE A 16 20.42 -12.29 0.37
N VAL A 17 21.31 -12.86 1.16
CA VAL A 17 22.73 -13.02 0.84
C VAL A 17 22.97 -14.51 0.63
N VAL A 18 23.53 -14.86 -0.51
CA VAL A 18 23.91 -16.23 -0.86
C VAL A 18 25.42 -16.30 -0.84
N GLU A 19 25.97 -17.27 -0.11
CA GLU A 19 27.40 -17.51 0.04
C GLU A 19 27.70 -18.93 -0.48
N GLY A 20 28.72 -19.07 -1.32
CA GLY A 20 29.17 -20.38 -1.78
C GLY A 20 29.94 -20.33 -3.10
N TYR A 21 30.51 -21.48 -3.48
CA TYR A 21 31.34 -21.58 -4.69
C TYR A 21 30.51 -21.56 -5.99
N PHE A 22 29.31 -22.16 -5.99
CA PHE A 22 28.49 -22.34 -7.21
C PHE A 22 27.29 -21.37 -7.31
N LEU A 23 27.56 -20.05 -7.24
CA LEU A 23 26.51 -19.02 -7.30
C LEU A 23 25.73 -19.02 -8.63
N GLU A 24 26.40 -19.24 -9.74
CA GLU A 24 25.77 -19.25 -11.08
C GLU A 24 24.82 -20.44 -11.23
N LYS A 25 25.23 -21.62 -10.76
CA LYS A 25 24.37 -22.82 -10.72
C LYS A 25 23.12 -22.59 -9.86
N PHE A 26 23.27 -21.87 -8.75
CA PHE A 26 22.15 -21.48 -7.90
C PHE A 26 21.14 -20.59 -8.64
N ILE A 27 21.62 -19.55 -9.34
CA ILE A 27 20.76 -18.68 -10.14
C ILE A 27 20.04 -19.50 -11.22
N ASN A 28 20.77 -20.36 -11.92
CA ASN A 28 20.22 -21.14 -13.02
C ASN A 28 19.08 -22.07 -12.56
N ILE A 29 19.27 -22.76 -11.42
CA ILE A 29 18.22 -23.60 -10.84
C ILE A 29 17.02 -22.75 -10.38
N CYS A 30 17.24 -21.55 -9.85
CA CYS A 30 16.16 -20.65 -9.46
C CYS A 30 15.32 -20.24 -10.67
N ILE A 31 15.96 -19.83 -11.77
CA ILE A 31 15.28 -19.47 -13.02
C ILE A 31 14.49 -20.66 -13.58
N HIS A 32 15.10 -21.84 -13.64
CA HIS A 32 14.43 -23.07 -14.10
C HIS A 32 13.23 -23.44 -13.22
N ARG A 33 13.25 -23.13 -11.93
CA ARG A 33 12.13 -23.35 -11.01
C ARG A 33 11.11 -22.20 -11.00
N GLN A 34 11.18 -21.27 -11.95
CA GLN A 34 10.33 -20.09 -12.01
C GLN A 34 10.38 -19.23 -10.73
N ILE A 35 11.51 -19.26 -10.02
CA ILE A 35 11.77 -18.41 -8.87
C ILE A 35 12.31 -17.08 -9.39
N PHE A 36 11.45 -16.07 -9.38
CA PHE A 36 11.84 -14.73 -9.82
C PHE A 36 12.87 -14.12 -8.85
N LEU A 37 14.06 -13.84 -9.39
CA LEU A 37 15.16 -13.15 -8.73
C LEU A 37 15.38 -11.79 -9.39
N TRP A 38 15.66 -10.75 -8.62
CA TRP A 38 15.97 -9.42 -9.17
C TRP A 38 16.99 -8.68 -8.32
N ASP A 39 17.54 -7.60 -8.88
CA ASP A 39 18.56 -6.75 -8.24
C ASP A 39 19.74 -7.59 -7.70
N ILE A 40 20.30 -8.41 -8.58
CA ILE A 40 21.40 -9.31 -8.28
C ILE A 40 22.69 -8.50 -8.23
N LYS A 41 23.37 -8.53 -7.08
CA LYS A 41 24.65 -7.84 -6.85
C LYS A 41 25.68 -8.84 -6.35
N ARG A 42 26.69 -9.12 -7.17
CA ARG A 42 27.82 -9.98 -6.81
C ARG A 42 28.81 -9.18 -5.97
N GLN A 43 29.30 -9.78 -4.90
CA GLN A 43 30.36 -9.23 -4.05
C GLN A 43 31.64 -10.05 -4.29
N LYS A 44 32.81 -9.46 -3.99
CA LYS A 44 34.12 -10.05 -4.32
C LYS A 44 34.43 -11.36 -3.57
N ASN A 45 33.74 -11.66 -2.48
CA ASN A 45 34.13 -12.72 -1.55
C ASN A 45 33.37 -14.05 -1.76
N GLY A 46 32.93 -14.35 -2.99
CA GLY A 46 32.08 -15.52 -3.23
C GLY A 46 30.69 -15.39 -2.60
N THR A 47 30.24 -14.15 -2.41
CA THR A 47 28.94 -13.80 -1.86
C THR A 47 28.13 -12.98 -2.86
N MET A 48 26.81 -13.10 -2.82
CA MET A 48 25.92 -12.38 -3.71
C MET A 48 24.64 -11.98 -2.99
N THR A 49 24.26 -10.72 -3.14
CA THR A 49 22.98 -10.21 -2.63
C THR A 49 21.96 -10.22 -3.74
N LEU A 50 20.75 -10.67 -3.46
CA LEU A 50 19.66 -10.64 -4.42
C LEU A 50 18.30 -10.52 -3.72
N LYS A 51 17.29 -10.10 -4.47
CA LYS A 51 15.92 -9.98 -4.00
C LYS A 51 15.10 -11.14 -4.55
N VAL A 52 14.25 -11.71 -3.68
CA VAL A 52 13.35 -12.81 -4.02
C VAL A 52 11.98 -12.59 -3.39
N SER A 53 10.92 -13.09 -4.02
CA SER A 53 9.58 -13.04 -3.43
C SER A 53 9.48 -13.91 -2.16
N ILE A 54 8.55 -13.60 -1.25
CA ILE A 54 8.34 -14.40 -0.03
C ILE A 54 8.05 -15.87 -0.36
N LYS A 55 7.26 -16.13 -1.42
CA LYS A 55 6.98 -17.49 -1.91
C LYS A 55 8.25 -18.16 -2.45
N GLY A 56 9.02 -17.44 -3.27
CA GLY A 56 10.29 -17.92 -3.80
C GLY A 56 11.29 -18.26 -2.70
N PHE A 57 11.34 -17.47 -1.62
CA PHE A 57 12.22 -17.72 -0.47
C PHE A 57 11.98 -19.08 0.18
N LYS A 58 10.72 -19.52 0.31
CA LYS A 58 10.39 -20.85 0.84
C LYS A 58 10.91 -21.98 -0.07
N LEU A 59 10.94 -21.74 -1.38
CA LEU A 59 11.40 -22.68 -2.40
C LEU A 59 12.94 -22.70 -2.55
N LEU A 60 13.66 -21.76 -1.94
CA LEU A 60 15.13 -21.71 -2.00
C LEU A 60 15.82 -22.79 -1.17
N ARG A 61 15.19 -23.30 -0.10
CA ARG A 61 15.78 -24.32 0.79
C ARG A 61 16.30 -25.56 0.04
N PRO A 62 15.51 -26.20 -0.84
CA PRO A 62 16.02 -27.33 -1.63
C PRO A 62 17.09 -26.92 -2.66
N VAL A 63 17.02 -25.70 -3.20
CA VAL A 63 18.00 -25.20 -4.18
C VAL A 63 19.36 -25.00 -3.52
N ALA A 64 19.38 -24.33 -2.37
CA ALA A 64 20.57 -24.10 -1.54
C ALA A 64 21.27 -25.40 -1.15
N ARG A 65 20.50 -26.44 -0.76
CA ARG A 65 21.03 -27.77 -0.46
C ARG A 65 21.65 -28.43 -1.68
N LYS A 66 21.02 -28.34 -2.86
CA LYS A 66 21.51 -28.97 -4.10
C LYS A 66 22.79 -28.31 -4.62
N THR A 67 23.00 -27.02 -4.35
CA THR A 67 24.16 -26.26 -4.82
C THR A 67 25.27 -26.13 -3.79
N GLY A 68 25.06 -26.59 -2.55
CA GLY A 68 25.98 -26.36 -1.44
C GLY A 68 26.11 -24.89 -1.06
N CYS A 69 25.12 -24.05 -1.39
CA CYS A 69 25.15 -22.63 -1.07
C CYS A 69 24.44 -22.35 0.26
N ARG A 70 24.96 -21.40 1.04
CA ARG A 70 24.31 -20.91 2.25
C ARG A 70 23.49 -19.68 1.95
N VAL A 71 22.20 -19.71 2.28
CA VAL A 71 21.29 -18.57 2.12
C VAL A 71 21.04 -17.92 3.48
N LYS A 72 21.42 -16.65 3.62
CA LYS A 72 21.15 -15.82 4.80
C LYS A 72 20.09 -14.77 4.46
N LEU A 73 19.15 -14.55 5.37
CA LEU A 73 18.16 -13.50 5.24
C LEU A 73 18.75 -12.18 5.78
N GLN A 74 18.88 -11.16 4.92
CA GLN A 74 19.43 -9.87 5.32
C GLN A 74 18.35 -8.89 5.75
N LYS A 75 17.28 -8.76 4.94
CA LYS A 75 16.20 -7.80 5.22
C LYS A 75 14.88 -8.30 4.66
N LYS A 76 13.81 -7.99 5.38
CA LYS A 76 12.43 -8.23 4.96
C LYS A 76 11.82 -6.90 4.49
N ALA A 77 11.27 -6.84 3.27
CA ALA A 77 10.79 -5.59 2.67
C ALA A 77 9.48 -5.76 1.87
N GLY A 78 8.64 -4.73 1.84
CA GLY A 78 7.36 -4.72 1.12
C GLY A 78 6.14 -4.48 2.02
N LEU A 79 4.97 -4.38 1.39
CA LEU A 79 3.68 -4.10 2.05
C LEU A 79 3.36 -4.98 3.27
N PRO A 80 3.57 -6.32 3.26
CA PRO A 80 3.22 -7.13 4.43
C PRO A 80 4.10 -6.83 5.66
N PHE A 81 5.35 -6.38 5.46
CA PHE A 81 6.22 -5.98 6.56
C PHE A 81 5.92 -4.58 7.08
N LEU A 82 5.51 -3.67 6.18
CA LEU A 82 4.99 -2.36 6.58
C LEU A 82 3.67 -2.54 7.33
N ALA A 83 2.73 -3.30 6.79
CA ALA A 83 1.46 -3.63 7.45
C ALA A 83 1.68 -4.29 8.82
N TYR A 84 2.64 -5.20 8.97
CA TYR A 84 2.99 -5.79 10.26
C TYR A 84 3.54 -4.75 11.26
N ARG A 85 4.41 -3.84 10.79
CA ARG A 85 4.96 -2.75 11.62
C ARG A 85 3.91 -1.73 12.05
N TYR A 86 2.92 -1.45 11.18
CA TYR A 86 1.82 -0.53 11.44
C TYR A 86 0.57 -1.23 12.03
N LYS A 87 0.59 -2.55 12.23
CA LYS A 87 -0.54 -3.33 12.79
C LYS A 87 -0.94 -2.87 14.20
N LYS A 88 0.01 -2.32 14.97
CA LYS A 88 -0.28 -1.71 16.29
C LYS A 88 -0.92 -0.32 16.21
N ARG A 89 -0.85 0.37 15.06
CA ARG A 89 -1.44 1.69 14.85
C ARG A 89 -2.83 1.56 14.21
N LYS A 90 -3.74 0.83 14.88
CA LYS A 90 -5.17 0.74 14.49
C LYS A 90 -5.81 2.13 14.34
N VAL A 91 -5.29 3.12 15.08
CA VAL A 91 -5.66 4.54 15.01
C VAL A 91 -5.60 5.10 13.59
N PHE A 92 -4.66 4.65 12.75
CA PHE A 92 -4.57 5.16 11.37
C PHE A 92 -5.75 4.69 10.50
N VAL A 93 -6.14 3.43 10.64
CA VAL A 93 -7.30 2.88 9.92
C VAL A 93 -8.58 3.51 10.44
N VAL A 94 -8.74 3.59 11.76
CA VAL A 94 -9.88 4.29 12.39
C VAL A 94 -9.94 5.74 11.95
N GLY A 95 -8.80 6.43 11.88
CA GLY A 95 -8.71 7.82 11.44
C GLY A 95 -9.13 8.01 9.98
N ILE A 96 -8.76 7.11 9.07
CA ILE A 96 -9.21 7.15 7.67
C ILE A 96 -10.72 6.97 7.59
N PHE A 97 -11.28 5.98 8.30
CA PHE A 97 -12.73 5.77 8.31
C PHE A 97 -13.47 6.95 8.94
N ALA A 98 -12.97 7.49 10.05
CA ALA A 98 -13.53 8.66 10.71
C ALA A 98 -13.46 9.89 9.80
N PHE A 99 -12.36 10.08 9.08
CA PHE A 99 -12.20 11.17 8.11
C PHE A 99 -13.22 11.06 6.97
N ILE A 100 -13.39 9.87 6.39
CA ILE A 100 -14.40 9.64 5.33
C ILE A 100 -15.82 9.91 5.86
N CYS A 101 -16.12 9.44 7.08
CA CYS A 101 -17.42 9.67 7.71
C CYS A 101 -17.68 11.16 7.97
N LEU A 102 -16.72 11.86 8.57
CA LEU A 102 -16.78 13.30 8.82
C LEU A 102 -16.89 14.09 7.52
N PHE A 103 -16.14 13.70 6.49
CA PHE A 103 -16.21 14.33 5.19
C PHE A 103 -17.61 14.20 4.59
N TYR A 104 -18.20 13.00 4.65
CA TYR A 104 -19.56 12.76 4.16
C TYR A 104 -20.61 13.56 4.92
N LEU A 105 -20.47 13.65 6.25
CA LEU A 105 -21.31 14.49 7.09
C LEU A 105 -21.18 15.96 6.67
N MET A 106 -19.96 16.48 6.55
CA MET A 106 -19.71 17.86 6.11
C MET A 106 -20.30 18.14 4.73
N THR A 107 -20.25 17.21 3.78
CA THR A 107 -20.84 17.41 2.45
C THR A 107 -22.37 17.34 2.44
N SER A 108 -22.98 16.73 3.45
CA SER A 108 -24.43 16.56 3.52
C SER A 108 -25.16 17.75 4.16
N PHE A 109 -24.44 18.75 4.70
CA PHE A 109 -25.06 19.92 5.32
C PHE A 109 -25.12 21.13 4.38
N ILE A 110 -26.21 21.89 4.49
CA ILE A 110 -26.35 23.20 3.86
C ILE A 110 -25.58 24.22 4.72
N TRP A 111 -24.42 24.67 4.28
CA TRP A 111 -23.58 25.58 5.06
C TRP A 111 -23.95 27.05 4.89
N ASN A 112 -24.34 27.43 3.68
CA ASN A 112 -24.70 28.79 3.34
C ASN A 112 -25.79 28.78 2.28
N ILE A 113 -26.75 29.71 2.39
CA ILE A 113 -27.82 29.93 1.42
C ILE A 113 -27.63 31.34 0.88
N GLU A 114 -27.18 31.45 -0.36
CA GLU A 114 -27.00 32.73 -1.03
C GLU A 114 -28.14 32.99 -2.01
N VAL A 115 -28.87 34.08 -1.80
CA VAL A 115 -30.00 34.49 -2.65
C VAL A 115 -29.51 35.58 -3.61
N ILE A 116 -29.38 35.23 -4.89
CA ILE A 116 -28.87 36.13 -5.93
C ILE A 116 -30.02 36.56 -6.85
N GLY A 117 -30.03 37.82 -7.27
CA GLY A 117 -30.95 38.32 -8.29
C GLY A 117 -32.31 38.79 -7.78
N ASN A 118 -32.48 38.96 -6.47
CA ASN A 118 -33.62 39.70 -5.92
C ASN A 118 -33.53 41.17 -6.42
N ARG A 119 -34.64 41.71 -6.94
CA ARG A 119 -34.77 43.14 -7.29
C ARG A 119 -36.01 43.80 -6.67
N SER A 120 -37.03 43.01 -6.33
CA SER A 120 -38.35 43.48 -5.90
C SER A 120 -38.74 42.94 -4.51
N LEU A 121 -38.11 41.87 -4.05
CA LEU A 121 -38.44 41.15 -2.82
C LEU A 121 -37.23 41.16 -1.90
N LYS A 122 -37.42 41.49 -0.62
CA LYS A 122 -36.32 41.45 0.36
C LYS A 122 -35.81 40.02 0.53
N THR A 123 -34.50 39.85 0.64
CA THR A 123 -33.84 38.56 0.88
C THR A 123 -34.39 37.85 2.11
N ASP A 124 -34.69 38.61 3.17
CA ASP A 124 -35.20 38.09 4.43
C ASP A 124 -36.52 37.33 4.25
N LEU A 125 -37.42 37.84 3.40
CA LEU A 125 -38.71 37.19 3.11
C LEU A 125 -38.54 35.83 2.40
N ILE A 126 -37.49 35.70 1.58
CA ILE A 126 -37.17 34.46 0.87
C ILE A 126 -36.53 33.46 1.83
N LEU A 127 -35.65 33.92 2.72
CA LEU A 127 -35.04 33.09 3.77
C LEU A 127 -36.09 32.60 4.78
N ASP A 128 -37.03 33.46 5.20
CA ASP A 128 -38.13 33.10 6.09
C ASP A 128 -39.01 32.01 5.47
N LYS A 129 -39.31 32.13 4.17
CA LYS A 129 -40.07 31.08 3.46
C LYS A 129 -39.28 29.78 3.31
N LEU A 130 -38.00 29.84 2.99
CA LEU A 130 -37.14 28.64 2.97
C LEU A 130 -37.07 27.97 4.35
N ALA A 131 -37.05 28.76 5.43
CA ALA A 131 -37.08 28.27 6.80
C ALA A 131 -38.42 27.58 7.14
N GLU A 132 -39.56 28.10 6.67
CA GLU A 132 -40.86 27.42 6.79
C GLU A 132 -40.89 26.05 6.09
N TYR A 133 -40.18 25.90 4.96
CA TYR A 133 -40.00 24.63 4.25
C TYR A 133 -38.92 23.72 4.87
N GLY A 134 -38.33 24.12 5.99
CA GLY A 134 -37.29 23.36 6.68
C GLY A 134 -35.91 23.45 6.04
N VAL A 135 -35.68 24.38 5.10
CA VAL A 135 -34.40 24.57 4.43
C VAL A 135 -33.67 25.74 5.09
N THR A 136 -32.88 25.44 6.11
CA THR A 136 -32.06 26.43 6.82
C THR A 136 -30.58 26.01 6.85
N PRO A 137 -29.64 26.97 7.03
CA PRO A 137 -28.24 26.63 7.26
C PRO A 137 -28.10 25.66 8.45
N GLY A 138 -27.35 24.57 8.25
CA GLY A 138 -27.23 23.48 9.22
C GLY A 138 -28.24 22.35 9.04
N THR A 139 -29.14 22.43 8.06
CA THR A 139 -30.04 21.32 7.71
C THR A 139 -29.32 20.30 6.81
N LEU A 140 -29.63 19.02 7.00
CA LEU A 140 -29.24 17.93 6.11
C LEU A 140 -29.91 18.13 4.73
N LYS A 141 -29.10 18.09 3.68
CA LYS A 141 -29.51 18.18 2.28
C LYS A 141 -30.32 16.97 1.83
#